data_AF-A0A2U1AST3-F1
#
_entry.id   AF-A0A2U1AST3-F1
#
_cell.length_a   1.000
_cell.length_b   1.000
_cell.length_c   1.000
_cell.angle_alpha   90.00
_cell.angle_beta   90.00
_cell.angle_gamma   90.00
#
_symmetry.space_group_name_H-M   'P 1'
#
loop_
_entity.id
_entity.type
_entity.pdbx_description
1 polymer ?
#
loop_
_entity_poly.entity_id
_entity_poly.type
_entity_poly.pdbx_seq_one_letter_code
_entity_poly.pdbx_strand_id
1 'polypeptide(L)'
;MRRLAVIFCVLCVLVQPLSKQGVLMIYQLNKAYIASELCENRFIPGSDCQGKCHLRKELQKDTEREKQAPRQQQSTIDMIAFQTARLPLAPAIVQKENNNRCLYLTGAYASPDFAIFHPPSFMA
;
A
#
# COMPACT_ATOMS: atom_id res chain seq x y z
N MET A 1 -33.11 6.75 0.76
CA MET A 1 -32.19 7.53 1.63
C MET A 1 -30.90 6.77 1.96
N ARG A 2 -30.91 5.68 2.76
CA ARG A 2 -29.69 4.96 3.17
C ARG A 2 -28.80 4.49 2.00
N ARG A 3 -29.39 3.95 0.92
CA ARG A 3 -28.63 3.51 -0.27
C ARG A 3 -28.00 4.67 -1.04
N LEU A 4 -28.69 5.80 -1.14
CA LEU A 4 -28.16 7.01 -1.78
C LEU A 4 -26.99 7.59 -0.98
N ALA A 5 -27.10 7.59 0.35
CA ALA A 5 -26.00 8.01 1.23
C ALA A 5 -24.76 7.11 1.06
N VAL A 6 -24.94 5.79 0.98
CA VAL A 6 -23.82 4.86 0.74
C VAL A 6 -23.18 5.10 -0.64
N ILE A 7 -23.99 5.26 -1.70
CA ILE A 7 -23.48 5.56 -3.05
C ILE A 7 -22.70 6.87 -3.05
N PHE A 8 -23.24 7.91 -2.40
CA PHE A 8 -22.57 9.20 -2.26
C PHE A 8 -21.23 9.09 -1.53
N CYS A 9 -21.18 8.37 -0.40
CA CYS A 9 -19.93 8.14 0.33
C CYS A 9 -18.88 7.40 -0.51
N VAL A 10 -19.29 6.37 -1.27
CA VAL A 10 -18.38 5.65 -2.17
C VAL A 10 -17.83 6.58 -3.26
N LEU A 11 -18.69 7.40 -3.87
CA LEU A 11 -18.25 8.38 -4.88
C LEU A 11 -17.25 9.39 -4.30
N CYS A 12 -17.47 9.91 -3.10
CA CYS A 12 -16.54 10.84 -2.45
C CYS A 12 -15.14 10.23 -2.26
N VAL A 13 -15.05 8.95 -1.91
CA VAL A 13 -13.76 8.25 -1.78
C VAL A 13 -13.09 8.06 -3.14
N LEU A 14 -13.87 7.74 -4.18
CA LEU A 14 -13.35 7.56 -5.55
C LEU A 14 -12.85 8.85 -6.20
N VAL A 15 -13.22 10.02 -5.68
CA VAL A 15 -12.73 11.32 -6.17
C VAL A 15 -11.28 11.61 -5.74
N GLN A 16 -10.80 10.99 -4.65
CA GLN A 16 -9.44 11.20 -4.13
C GLN A 16 -8.31 10.99 -5.17
N PRO A 17 -8.30 9.91 -6.00
CA PRO A 17 -7.27 9.71 -7.02
C PRO A 17 -7.44 10.57 -8.29
N LEU A 18 -8.52 11.36 -8.42
CA LEU A 18 -8.83 12.07 -9.67
C LEU A 18 -7.96 13.32 -9.88
N SER A 19 -7.18 13.77 -8.90
CA SER A 19 -6.30 14.95 -9.04
C SER A 19 -5.36 14.82 -10.24
N LYS A 20 -4.59 13.73 -10.30
CA LYS A 20 -3.62 13.46 -11.39
C LYS A 20 -4.31 13.28 -12.75
N GLN A 21 -5.48 12.64 -12.76
CA GLN A 21 -6.29 12.46 -13.97
C GLN A 21 -6.88 13.79 -14.47
N GLY A 22 -7.29 14.66 -13.56
CA GLY A 22 -7.80 16.00 -13.87
C GLY A 22 -6.75 16.89 -14.53
N VAL A 23 -5.51 16.89 -14.02
CA VAL A 23 -4.39 17.63 -14.63
C VAL A 23 -4.13 17.16 -16.06
N LEU A 24 -4.16 15.85 -16.30
CA LEU A 24 -4.04 15.28 -17.64
C LEU A 24 -5.20 15.68 -18.56
N MET A 25 -6.44 15.65 -18.07
CA MET A 25 -7.60 16.08 -18.86
C MET A 25 -7.52 17.55 -19.26
N ILE A 26 -7.19 18.44 -18.31
CA ILE A 26 -7.02 19.88 -18.57
C ILE A 26 -5.91 20.12 -19.60
N TYR A 27 -4.80 19.38 -19.51
CA TYR A 27 -3.72 19.45 -20.49
C TYR A 27 -4.19 19.04 -21.89
N GLN A 28 -4.97 17.96 -22.03
CA GLN A 28 -5.46 17.51 -23.33
C GLN A 28 -6.45 18.51 -23.94
N LEU A 29 -7.38 19.03 -23.14
CA LEU A 29 -8.37 20.01 -23.60
C LEU A 29 -7.71 21.32 -24.06
N ASN A 30 -6.66 21.76 -23.37
CA ASN A 30 -5.98 23.04 -23.64
C ASN A 30 -4.59 22.87 -24.29
N LYS A 31 -4.33 21.73 -24.92
CA LYS A 31 -2.99 21.37 -25.41
C LYS A 31 -2.40 22.42 -26.36
N ALA A 32 -3.22 22.98 -27.25
CA ALA A 32 -2.81 24.01 -28.20
C ALA A 32 -2.35 25.29 -27.49
N TYR A 33 -3.15 25.78 -26.55
CA TYR A 33 -2.84 26.96 -25.73
C TYR A 33 -1.58 26.76 -24.88
N ILE A 34 -1.45 25.60 -24.24
CA ILE A 34 -0.28 25.28 -23.41
C ILE A 34 0.98 25.21 -24.28
N ALA A 35 0.88 24.68 -25.51
CA ALA A 35 2.01 24.59 -26.42
C ALA A 35 2.44 25.98 -26.96
N SER A 36 1.51 26.90 -27.21
CA SER A 36 1.83 28.23 -27.75
C SER A 36 2.27 29.22 -26.68
N GLU A 37 1.62 29.25 -25.52
CA GLU A 37 1.81 30.29 -24.51
C GLU A 37 2.67 29.87 -23.31
N LEU A 38 2.50 28.64 -22.82
CA LEU A 38 3.13 28.17 -21.57
C LEU A 38 4.35 27.26 -21.79
N CYS A 39 4.58 26.78 -23.02
CA CYS A 39 5.72 25.92 -23.34
C CYS A 39 7.03 26.73 -23.38
N GLU A 40 8.02 26.29 -22.61
CA GLU A 40 9.36 26.90 -22.55
C GLU A 40 10.19 26.59 -23.80
N ASN A 41 9.96 25.42 -24.40
CA ASN A 41 10.70 24.96 -25.58
C ASN A 41 10.06 25.39 -26.91
N ARG A 42 9.04 26.26 -26.90
CA ARG A 42 8.30 26.67 -28.11
C ARG A 42 9.15 27.33 -29.18
N PHE A 43 10.26 27.97 -28.78
CA PHE A 43 11.18 28.65 -29.69
C PHE A 43 12.31 27.75 -30.19
N ILE A 44 12.38 26.50 -29.73
CA ILE A 44 13.38 25.54 -30.19
C ILE A 44 12.85 24.89 -31.47
N PRO A 45 13.46 25.19 -32.64
CA PRO A 45 13.03 24.60 -33.91
C PRO A 45 13.21 23.07 -33.86
N GLY A 46 12.18 22.33 -34.28
CA GLY A 46 12.19 20.86 -34.27
C GLY A 46 11.85 20.21 -32.92
N SER A 47 11.41 20.96 -31.91
CA SER A 47 11.04 20.36 -30.62
C SER A 47 9.67 19.67 -30.63
N ASP A 48 9.63 18.40 -30.21
CA ASP A 48 8.37 17.64 -30.03
C ASP A 48 7.78 17.79 -28.61
N CYS A 49 8.05 18.93 -27.96
CA CYS A 49 7.63 19.16 -26.57
C CYS A 49 6.11 19.30 -26.47
N GLN A 50 5.48 20.11 -27.33
CA GLN A 50 4.02 20.31 -27.33
C GLN A 50 3.43 20.61 -25.93
N GLY A 51 4.14 21.38 -25.10
CA GLY A 51 3.71 21.71 -23.73
C GLY A 51 3.93 20.62 -22.67
N LYS A 52 4.56 19.48 -22.99
CA LYS A 52 4.92 18.41 -22.04
C LYS A 52 5.79 18.91 -20.86
N CYS A 53 6.60 19.94 -21.09
CA CYS A 53 7.41 20.57 -20.04
C CYS A 53 6.54 21.19 -18.93
N HIS A 54 5.43 21.83 -19.29
CA HIS A 54 4.48 22.42 -18.36
C HIS A 54 3.71 21.34 -17.60
N LEU A 55 3.22 20.32 -18.33
CA LEU A 55 2.54 19.16 -17.73
C LEU A 55 3.40 18.49 -16.65
N ARG A 56 4.69 18.27 -16.93
CA ARG A 56 5.62 17.69 -15.96
C ARG A 56 5.74 18.53 -14.68
N LYS A 57 5.77 19.86 -14.80
CA LYS A 57 5.85 20.76 -13.64
C LYS A 57 4.59 20.72 -12.79
N GLU A 58 3.42 20.70 -13.42
CA GLU A 58 2.13 20.54 -12.75
C GLU A 58 2.06 19.21 -11.96
N LEU A 59 2.42 18.09 -12.60
CA LEU A 59 2.43 16.78 -11.93
C LEU A 59 3.42 16.71 -10.75
N GLN A 60 4.57 17.38 -10.88
CA GLN A 60 5.55 17.46 -9.79
C GLN A 60 5.00 18.25 -8.60
N LYS A 61 4.37 19.41 -8.84
CA LYS A 61 3.72 20.21 -7.79
C LYS A 61 2.64 19.41 -7.06
N ASP A 62 1.80 18.68 -7.79
CA ASP A 62 0.77 17.82 -7.18
C ASP A 62 1.38 16.71 -6.32
N THR A 63 2.47 16.09 -6.79
CA THR A 63 3.19 15.05 -6.05
C THR A 63 3.84 15.60 -4.78
N GLU A 64 4.37 16.83 -4.82
CA GLU A 64 4.95 17.49 -3.64
C GLU A 64 3.87 17.86 -2.61
N ARG A 65 2.69 18.32 -3.06
CA ARG A 65 1.54 18.56 -2.18
C ARG A 65 1.08 17.27 -1.50
N GLU A 66 1.05 16.16 -2.22
CA GLU A 66 0.72 14.84 -1.68
C GLU A 66 1.75 14.38 -0.62
N LYS A 67 3.03 14.75 -0.77
CA LYS A 67 4.08 14.46 0.24
C LYS A 67 4.00 15.35 1.48
N GLN A 68 3.50 16.58 1.35
CA GLN A 68 3.36 17.55 2.44
C GLN A 68 2.06 17.37 3.24
N ALA A 69 1.05 16.70 2.66
CA ALA A 69 -0.08 16.23 3.45
C ALA A 69 0.43 15.37 4.61
N PRO A 70 -0.16 15.47 5.82
CA PRO A 70 0.26 14.65 6.94
C PRO A 70 0.16 13.20 6.49
N ARG A 71 1.32 12.58 6.23
CA ARG A 71 1.40 11.14 5.97
C ARG A 71 0.70 10.52 7.15
N GLN A 72 -0.47 9.93 6.93
CA GLN A 72 -0.99 8.92 7.82
C GLN A 72 0.19 7.99 8.04
N GLN A 73 0.76 8.07 9.24
CA GLN A 73 1.96 7.37 9.61
C GLN A 73 1.71 5.93 9.19
N GLN A 74 2.40 5.48 8.14
CA GLN A 74 2.53 4.06 7.86
C GLN A 74 3.23 3.55 9.10
N SER A 75 2.43 3.15 10.09
CA SER A 75 2.92 2.39 11.23
C SER A 75 3.65 1.23 10.59
N THR A 76 4.97 1.27 10.67
CA THR A 76 5.79 0.09 10.51
C THR A 76 5.08 -0.96 11.34
N ILE A 77 4.54 -1.99 10.68
CA ILE A 77 4.02 -3.14 11.38
C ILE A 77 5.28 -3.79 11.96
N ASP A 78 5.68 -3.35 13.15
CA ASP A 78 6.68 -4.04 13.93
C ASP A 78 6.05 -5.37 14.29
N MET A 79 6.43 -6.40 13.53
CA MET A 79 6.16 -7.78 13.89
C MET A 79 6.77 -8.00 15.27
N ILE A 80 5.93 -8.01 16.31
CA ILE A 80 6.35 -8.32 17.66
C ILE A 80 6.89 -9.75 17.64
N ALA A 81 8.20 -9.91 17.80
CA ALA A 81 8.82 -11.21 17.95
C ALA A 81 8.25 -11.88 19.21
N PHE A 82 7.57 -13.02 19.02
CA PHE A 82 6.98 -13.79 20.09
C PHE A 82 8.07 -14.37 21.00
N GLN A 83 8.19 -13.83 22.21
CA GLN A 83 9.13 -14.32 23.22
C GLN A 83 8.37 -15.24 24.18
N THR A 84 8.70 -16.54 24.18
CA THR A 84 8.10 -17.54 25.05
C THR A 84 8.60 -17.38 26.49
N ALA A 85 8.00 -16.47 27.26
CA ALA A 85 8.13 -16.53 28.70
C ALA A 85 7.37 -17.78 29.18
N ARG A 86 8.09 -18.76 29.72
CA ARG A 86 7.48 -19.95 30.34
C ARG A 86 6.76 -19.50 31.61
N LEU A 87 5.44 -19.31 31.54
CA LEU A 87 4.61 -19.27 32.75
C LEU A 87 4.47 -20.71 33.30
N PRO A 88 4.72 -20.95 34.59
CA PRO A 88 4.38 -22.23 35.19
C PRO A 88 2.85 -22.35 35.24
N LEU A 89 2.33 -23.27 34.45
CA LEU A 89 0.89 -23.53 34.33
C LEU A 89 0.40 -24.25 35.59
N ALA A 90 -0.51 -23.62 36.34
CA ALA A 90 -1.33 -24.35 37.31
C ALA A 90 -2.25 -25.34 36.56
N PRO A 91 -2.61 -26.51 37.13
CA PRO A 91 -3.43 -27.48 36.43
C PRO A 91 -4.81 -26.88 36.10
N ALA A 92 -5.13 -26.80 34.82
CA ALA A 92 -6.39 -26.26 34.33
C ALA A 92 -7.57 -27.17 34.69
N ILE A 93 -8.64 -26.56 35.18
CA ILE A 93 -9.94 -27.21 35.43
C ILE A 93 -10.55 -27.54 34.05
N VAL A 94 -10.83 -28.81 33.79
CA VAL A 94 -11.39 -29.28 32.52
C VAL A 94 -12.82 -28.78 32.37
N GLN A 95 -13.08 -27.88 31.41
CA GLN A 95 -14.44 -27.62 30.93
C GLN A 95 -14.71 -28.45 29.68
N LYS A 96 -15.80 -29.23 29.73
CA LYS A 96 -16.30 -30.04 28.62
C LYS A 96 -17.07 -29.13 27.66
N GLU A 97 -16.45 -28.73 26.56
CA GLU A 97 -17.12 -27.96 25.53
C GLU A 97 -17.64 -28.90 24.43
N ASN A 98 -18.97 -28.89 24.25
CA ASN A 98 -19.66 -29.65 23.22
C ASN A 98 -20.02 -28.69 22.08
N ASN A 99 -19.22 -28.65 21.00
CA ASN A 99 -19.77 -28.18 19.73
C ASN A 99 -18.97 -28.63 18.50
N ASN A 100 -19.73 -29.01 17.47
CA ASN A 100 -19.32 -29.53 16.17
C ASN A 100 -18.47 -28.54 15.38
N ARG A 101 -17.16 -28.51 15.63
CA ARG A 101 -16.19 -27.91 14.71
C ARG A 101 -15.24 -28.97 14.22
N CYS A 102 -15.27 -29.21 12.91
CA CYS A 102 -14.26 -29.98 12.20
C CYS A 102 -12.93 -29.20 12.30
N LEU A 103 -12.17 -29.47 13.36
CA LEU A 103 -10.77 -29.10 13.47
C LEU A 103 -10.04 -29.98 12.47
N TYR A 104 -9.37 -29.38 11.47
CA TYR A 104 -8.35 -30.07 10.69
C TYR A 104 -7.47 -30.81 11.68
N LEU A 105 -7.52 -32.13 11.65
CA LEU A 105 -6.89 -33.01 12.63
C LEU A 105 -5.42 -32.62 12.70
N THR A 106 -5.08 -31.81 13.70
CA THR A 106 -3.70 -31.45 14.00
C THR A 106 -3.14 -32.73 14.60
N GLY A 107 -2.59 -33.58 13.74
CA GLY A 107 -1.78 -34.71 14.18
C GLY A 107 -0.78 -34.15 15.18
N ALA A 108 -0.69 -34.80 16.35
CA ALA A 108 0.23 -34.37 17.40
C ALA A 108 1.63 -34.26 16.80
N TYR A 109 2.08 -33.04 16.57
CA TYR A 109 3.40 -32.75 16.05
C TYR A 109 4.39 -33.04 17.16
N ALA A 110 4.96 -34.24 17.17
CA ALA A 110 6.21 -34.48 17.85
C ALA A 110 7.27 -33.67 17.10
N SER A 111 7.96 -32.81 17.84
CA SER A 111 9.05 -31.92 17.42
C SER A 111 9.88 -32.39 16.20
N PRO A 112 10.43 -31.47 15.38
CA PRO A 112 11.29 -31.89 14.28
C PRO A 112 12.55 -32.58 14.84
N ASP A 113 12.92 -33.71 14.25
CA ASP A 113 14.15 -34.41 14.59
C ASP A 113 15.35 -33.65 14.00
N PHE A 114 16.10 -32.98 14.85
CA PHE A 114 17.24 -32.15 14.45
C PHE A 114 18.46 -32.97 14.03
N ALA A 115 18.41 -34.30 14.16
CA ALA A 115 19.50 -35.19 13.73
C ALA A 115 19.81 -35.12 12.22
N ILE A 116 18.88 -34.61 11.41
CA ILE A 116 19.00 -34.58 9.95
C ILE A 116 19.83 -33.37 9.47
N PHE A 117 19.93 -32.29 10.25
CA PHE A 117 20.66 -31.08 9.87
C PHE A 117 21.89 -30.87 10.74
N HIS A 118 23.02 -31.46 10.32
CA HIS A 118 24.34 -31.07 10.83
C HIS A 118 25.06 -30.21 9.79
N PRO A 119 25.46 -28.97 10.11
CA PRO A 119 26.31 -28.20 9.22
C PRO A 119 27.67 -28.90 9.06
N PRO A 120 28.28 -28.88 7.86
CA PRO A 120 29.60 -29.48 7.66
C PRO A 120 30.62 -28.78 8.57
N SER A 121 31.36 -29.57 9.35
CA SER A 121 32.45 -29.06 10.18
C SER A 121 33.52 -28.47 9.28
N PHE A 122 33.71 -27.16 9.34
CA PHE A 122 34.82 -26.47 8.69
C PHE A 122 36.13 -27.04 9.26
N MET A 123 36.83 -27.85 8.48
CA MET A 123 38.22 -28.23 8.78
C MET A 123 39.11 -27.06 8.37
N ALA A 124 39.77 -26.46 9.36
CA ALA A 124 40.92 -25.59 9.19
C ALA A 124 42.20 -26.42 9.09
#